data_AF-A0A4Y2DRG3-F1
#
_entry.id   AF-A0A4Y2DRG3-F1
#
_cell.length_a   1.000
_cell.length_b   1.000
_cell.length_c   1.000
_cell.angle_alpha   90.00
_cell.angle_beta   90.00
_cell.angle_gamma   90.00
#
_symmetry.space_group_name_H-M   'P 1'
#
loop_
_entity.id
_entity.type
_entity.pdbx_description
1 polymer ?
#
loop_
_entity_poly.entity_id
_entity_poly.type
_entity_poly.pdbx_seq_one_letter_code
_entity_poly.pdbx_strand_id
1 'polypeptide(L)'
;MSVDETIDRNRRNRGVVRAAVRNVIKSVEAELAKELPDIEVLQDKLNILVERETDLQTLDETINGQIKLVELEREVEHELEYSDSIIRCKGKIRKFIDKHRCSNVDAAVITRQINNTKLPRIVLDKFGGDIKKFHEFWPSFEAAVHDNPSLTRVEKFNYLISLLIGDAARAISG
;
A
#
# COMPACT_ATOMS: atom_id res chain seq x y z
N MET A 1 8.44 -39.18 14.07
CA MET A 1 9.20 -38.43 13.05
C MET A 1 10.51 -38.03 13.68
N SER A 2 11.64 -38.40 13.09
CA SER A 2 12.97 -38.04 13.58
C SER A 2 13.23 -36.53 13.43
N VAL A 3 14.18 -35.99 14.19
CA VAL A 3 14.64 -34.59 14.03
C VAL A 3 15.13 -34.37 12.59
N ASP A 4 15.89 -35.32 12.05
CA ASP A 4 16.39 -35.30 10.67
C ASP A 4 15.26 -35.25 9.62
N GLU A 5 14.21 -36.06 9.80
CA GLU A 5 13.05 -36.07 8.90
C GLU A 5 12.30 -34.72 8.89
N THR A 6 12.32 -34.02 10.02
CA THR A 6 11.68 -32.71 10.17
C THR A 6 12.47 -31.62 9.45
N ILE A 7 13.80 -31.63 9.61
CA ILE A 7 14.71 -30.68 8.93
C ILE A 7 14.63 -30.88 7.42
N ASP A 8 14.67 -32.13 6.94
CA ASP A 8 14.59 -32.42 5.50
C ASP A 8 13.27 -31.95 4.88
N ARG A 9 12.16 -32.12 5.60
CA ARG A 9 10.86 -31.59 5.17
C ARG A 9 10.89 -30.07 5.08
N ASN A 10 11.48 -29.40 6.07
CA ASN A 10 11.56 -27.94 6.09
C ASN A 10 12.47 -27.41 4.97
N ARG A 11 13.61 -28.07 4.71
CA ARG A 11 14.50 -27.74 3.58
C ARG A 11 13.77 -27.87 2.23
N ARG A 12 12.99 -28.94 2.04
CA ARG A 12 12.16 -29.10 0.84
C ARG A 12 11.10 -28.00 0.73
N ASN A 13 10.39 -27.71 1.81
CA ASN A 13 9.37 -26.66 1.83
C ASN A 13 9.98 -25.30 1.48
N ARG A 14 11.12 -24.96 2.08
CA ARG A 14 11.87 -23.74 1.78
C ARG A 14 12.24 -23.65 0.31
N GLY A 15 12.68 -24.75 -0.30
CA GLY A 15 12.93 -24.82 -1.75
C GLY A 15 11.70 -24.45 -2.59
N VAL A 16 10.52 -24.96 -2.21
CA VAL A 16 9.24 -24.63 -2.85
C VAL A 16 8.89 -23.15 -2.68
N VAL A 17 8.99 -22.61 -1.47
CA VAL A 17 8.69 -21.20 -1.19
C VAL A 17 9.66 -20.27 -1.94
N ARG A 18 10.96 -20.58 -1.96
CA ARG A 18 11.98 -19.85 -2.75
C ARG A 18 11.65 -19.85 -4.24
N ALA A 19 11.23 -20.98 -4.80
CA ALA A 19 10.80 -21.06 -6.19
C ALA A 19 9.55 -20.20 -6.45
N ALA A 20 8.57 -20.21 -5.55
CA ALA A 20 7.38 -19.37 -5.63
C ALA A 20 7.74 -17.88 -5.59
N VAL A 21 8.59 -17.45 -4.65
CA VAL A 21 9.10 -16.07 -4.57
C VAL A 21 9.76 -15.66 -5.88
N ARG A 22 10.65 -16.49 -6.44
CA ARG A 22 11.31 -16.19 -7.71
C ARG A 22 10.30 -15.99 -8.85
N ASN A 23 9.24 -16.78 -8.89
CA ASN A 23 8.18 -16.64 -9.90
C ASN A 23 7.38 -15.35 -9.71
N VAL A 24 7.07 -14.97 -8.46
CA VAL A 24 6.40 -13.70 -8.18
C VAL A 24 7.28 -12.53 -8.57
N ILE A 25 8.58 -12.55 -8.25
CA ILE A 25 9.53 -11.50 -8.66
C ILE A 25 9.55 -11.36 -10.19
N LYS A 26 9.68 -12.46 -10.94
CA LYS A 26 9.61 -12.44 -12.40
C LYS A 26 8.29 -11.86 -12.91
N SER A 27 7.17 -12.24 -12.29
CA SER A 27 5.84 -11.74 -12.64
C SER A 27 5.67 -10.25 -12.34
N VAL A 28 6.29 -9.74 -11.28
CA VAL A 28 6.35 -8.30 -10.96
C VAL A 28 7.19 -7.56 -11.99
N GLU A 29 8.37 -8.09 -12.34
CA GLU A 29 9.24 -7.46 -13.33
C GLU A 29 8.58 -7.41 -14.72
N ALA A 30 7.86 -8.47 -15.11
CA ALA A 30 7.07 -8.48 -16.34
C ALA A 30 5.90 -7.48 -16.30
N GLU A 31 5.25 -7.30 -15.14
CA GLU A 31 4.18 -6.32 -14.96
C GLU A 31 4.70 -4.89 -15.07
N LEU A 32 5.80 -4.58 -14.39
CA LEU A 32 6.45 -3.27 -14.42
C LEU A 32 7.03 -2.91 -15.79
N ALA A 33 7.29 -3.89 -16.65
CA ALA A 33 7.77 -3.69 -18.01
C ALA A 33 6.66 -3.35 -19.02
N LYS A 34 5.38 -3.45 -18.64
CA LYS A 34 4.26 -3.07 -19.50
C LYS A 34 4.20 -1.55 -19.69
N GLU A 35 3.65 -1.09 -20.81
CA GLU A 35 3.41 0.33 -21.07
C GLU A 35 2.48 0.98 -20.04
N LEU A 36 1.50 0.20 -19.56
CA LEU A 36 0.59 0.55 -18.47
C LEU A 36 0.57 -0.59 -17.44
N PRO A 37 1.47 -0.57 -16.44
CA PRO A 37 1.46 -1.57 -15.37
C PRO A 37 0.22 -1.43 -14.50
N ASP A 38 -0.40 -2.57 -14.16
CA ASP A 38 -1.58 -2.59 -13.31
C ASP A 38 -1.20 -2.50 -11.82
N ILE A 39 -1.68 -1.43 -11.18
CA ILE A 39 -1.39 -1.12 -9.78
C ILE A 39 -2.01 -2.16 -8.84
N GLU A 40 -3.23 -2.63 -9.12
CA GLU A 40 -3.93 -3.61 -8.28
C GLU A 40 -3.21 -4.95 -8.33
N VAL A 41 -2.81 -5.38 -9.53
CA VAL A 41 -2.01 -6.60 -9.73
C VAL A 41 -0.65 -6.51 -9.03
N LEU A 42 0.01 -5.36 -9.06
CA LEU A 42 1.28 -5.15 -8.35
C LEU A 42 1.09 -5.18 -6.83
N GLN A 43 -0.05 -4.69 -6.33
CA GLN A 43 -0.38 -4.69 -4.91
C GLN A 43 -0.71 -6.10 -4.41
N ASP A 44 -1.43 -6.90 -5.18
CA ASP A 44 -1.66 -8.32 -4.87
C ASP A 44 -0.34 -9.10 -4.84
N LYS A 45 0.53 -8.89 -5.84
CA LYS A 45 1.87 -9.50 -5.86
C LYS A 45 2.72 -9.07 -4.68
N LEU A 46 2.58 -7.83 -4.20
CA LEU A 46 3.26 -7.35 -2.99
C LEU A 46 2.77 -8.10 -1.75
N ASN A 47 1.46 -8.29 -1.59
CA ASN A 47 0.89 -9.03 -0.47
C ASN A 47 1.39 -10.48 -0.45
N ILE A 48 1.41 -11.13 -1.62
CA ILE A 48 1.96 -12.49 -1.78
C ILE A 48 3.44 -12.53 -1.39
N LEU A 49 4.26 -11.55 -1.82
CA LEU A 49 5.67 -11.51 -1.43
C LEU A 49 5.87 -11.36 0.09
N VAL A 50 5.03 -10.57 0.75
CA VAL A 50 5.08 -10.39 2.22
C VAL A 50 4.75 -11.70 2.93
N GLU A 51 3.68 -12.39 2.52
CA GLU A 51 3.31 -13.68 3.11
C GLU A 51 4.45 -14.72 2.95
N ARG A 52 5.01 -14.83 1.75
CA ARG A 52 6.08 -15.80 1.47
C ARG A 52 7.40 -15.46 2.14
N GLU A 53 7.68 -14.19 2.41
CA GLU A 53 8.82 -13.77 3.22
C GLU A 53 8.68 -14.23 4.67
N THR A 54 7.47 -14.11 5.25
CA THR A 54 7.19 -14.62 6.61
C THR A 54 7.32 -16.14 6.69
N ASP A 55 6.83 -16.86 5.67
CA ASP A 55 7.01 -18.32 5.58
C ASP A 55 8.51 -18.70 5.55
N LEU A 56 9.31 -17.97 4.76
CA LEU A 56 10.75 -18.21 4.67
C LEU A 56 11.46 -17.95 5.99
N GLN A 57 11.17 -16.82 6.65
CA GLN A 57 11.74 -16.49 7.96
C GLN A 57 11.45 -17.60 8.98
N THR A 58 10.20 -18.08 9.02
CA THR A 58 9.81 -19.17 9.94
C THR A 58 10.57 -20.47 9.64
N LEU A 59 10.74 -20.80 8.36
CA LEU A 59 11.48 -21.99 7.94
C LEU A 59 12.97 -21.88 8.25
N ASP A 60 13.58 -20.72 7.99
CA ASP A 60 14.99 -20.46 8.23
C ASP A 60 15.29 -20.47 9.73
N GLU A 61 14.46 -19.85 10.58
CA GLU A 61 14.59 -19.94 12.05
C GLU A 61 14.48 -21.38 12.56
N THR A 62 13.53 -22.16 12.02
CA THR A 62 13.34 -23.56 12.42
C THR A 62 14.53 -24.44 12.00
N ILE A 63 15.06 -24.23 10.79
CA ILE A 63 16.22 -24.97 10.28
C ILE A 63 17.47 -24.58 11.09
N ASN A 64 17.74 -23.28 11.26
CA ASN A 64 18.89 -22.76 11.98
C ASN A 64 18.94 -23.22 13.45
N GLY A 65 17.78 -23.40 14.09
CA GLY A 65 17.68 -23.95 15.45
C GLY A 65 17.98 -25.44 15.58
N GLN A 66 18.09 -26.18 14.46
CA GLN A 66 18.21 -27.65 14.45
C GLN A 66 19.45 -28.17 13.70
N ILE A 67 20.14 -27.34 12.91
CA ILE A 67 21.35 -27.71 12.17
C ILE A 67 22.64 -27.51 12.99
N LYS A 68 23.72 -28.18 12.58
CA LYS A 68 25.06 -28.02 13.19
C LYS A 68 25.70 -26.70 12.76
N LEU A 69 26.55 -26.14 13.62
CA LEU A 69 27.21 -24.85 13.43
C LEU A 69 27.98 -24.72 12.09
N VAL A 70 28.58 -25.80 11.59
CA VAL A 70 29.35 -25.80 10.32
C VAL A 70 28.44 -25.77 9.09
N GLU A 71 27.20 -26.24 9.20
CA GLU A 71 26.22 -26.16 8.10
C GLU A 71 25.55 -24.77 8.04
N LEU A 72 25.56 -24.04 9.17
CA LEU A 72 24.92 -22.74 9.32
C LEU A 72 25.55 -21.67 8.42
N GLU A 73 26.88 -21.59 8.33
CA GLU A 73 27.57 -20.54 7.55
C GLU A 73 27.17 -20.55 6.06
N ARG A 74 27.05 -21.74 5.47
CA ARG A 74 26.61 -21.90 4.07
C ARG A 74 25.12 -21.61 3.89
N GLU A 75 24.30 -21.89 4.89
CA GLU A 75 22.86 -21.62 4.84
C GLU A 75 22.56 -20.11 4.96
N VAL A 76 23.32 -19.40 5.79
CA VAL A 76 23.19 -17.95 6.00
C VAL A 76 23.50 -17.15 4.74
N GLU A 77 24.52 -17.55 3.96
CA GLU A 77 24.87 -16.83 2.72
C GLU A 77 23.72 -16.88 1.69
N HIS A 78 23.09 -18.04 1.51
CA HIS A 78 21.93 -18.15 0.64
C HIS A 78 20.70 -17.42 1.19
N GLU A 79 20.49 -17.40 2.50
CA GLU A 79 19.38 -16.68 3.12
C GLU A 79 19.40 -15.18 2.79
N LEU A 80 20.58 -14.56 2.87
CA LEU A 80 20.77 -13.14 2.59
C LEU A 80 20.44 -12.80 1.12
N GLU A 81 20.81 -13.65 0.15
CA GLU A 81 20.50 -13.41 -1.26
C GLU A 81 18.98 -13.35 -1.54
N TYR A 82 18.20 -14.23 -0.92
CA TYR A 82 16.74 -14.26 -1.09
C TYR A 82 16.08 -13.08 -0.37
N SER A 83 16.50 -12.77 0.86
CA SER A 83 16.02 -11.62 1.61
C SER A 83 16.24 -10.32 0.84
N ASP A 84 17.46 -10.10 0.35
CA ASP A 84 17.81 -8.92 -0.45
C ASP A 84 16.98 -8.83 -1.73
N SER A 85 16.75 -9.96 -2.40
CA SER A 85 15.94 -10.01 -3.62
C SER A 85 14.49 -9.62 -3.36
N ILE A 86 13.90 -10.11 -2.26
CA ILE A 86 12.53 -9.77 -1.82
C ILE A 86 12.45 -8.29 -1.45
N ILE A 87 13.36 -7.79 -0.63
CA ILE A 87 13.41 -6.37 -0.21
C ILE A 87 13.48 -5.46 -1.43
N ARG A 88 14.37 -5.78 -2.38
CA ARG A 88 14.54 -4.99 -3.61
C ARG A 88 13.27 -5.01 -4.46
N CYS A 89 12.61 -6.16 -4.60
CA CYS A 89 11.36 -6.28 -5.34
C CYS A 89 10.23 -5.47 -4.69
N LYS A 90 9.99 -5.64 -3.38
CA LYS A 90 9.01 -4.85 -2.63
C LYS A 90 9.27 -3.35 -2.75
N GLY A 91 10.54 -2.94 -2.68
CA GLY A 91 10.96 -1.55 -2.85
C GLY A 91 10.61 -0.99 -4.24
N LYS A 92 10.81 -1.76 -5.32
CA LYS A 92 10.40 -1.38 -6.68
C LYS A 92 8.88 -1.17 -6.75
N ILE A 93 8.10 -2.11 -6.23
CA ILE A 93 6.63 -2.04 -6.24
C ILE A 93 6.13 -0.82 -5.47
N ARG A 94 6.60 -0.63 -4.22
CA ARG A 94 6.20 0.53 -3.39
C ARG A 94 6.54 1.85 -4.06
N LYS A 95 7.76 2.00 -4.60
CA LYS A 95 8.15 3.20 -5.36
C LYS A 95 7.25 3.46 -6.57
N PHE A 96 6.85 2.41 -7.28
CA PHE A 96 5.92 2.53 -8.41
C PHE A 96 4.55 3.02 -7.93
N ILE A 97 3.99 2.38 -6.91
CA ILE A 97 2.71 2.76 -6.31
C ILE A 97 2.75 4.21 -5.79
N ASP A 98 3.79 4.59 -5.04
CA ASP A 98 3.94 5.93 -4.50
C ASP A 98 4.09 6.99 -5.60
N LYS A 99 4.82 6.67 -6.68
CA LYS A 99 4.93 7.54 -7.86
C LYS A 99 3.57 7.70 -8.54
N HIS A 100 2.79 6.63 -8.70
CA HIS A 100 1.44 6.72 -9.27
C HIS A 100 0.46 7.46 -8.35
N ARG A 101 0.63 7.36 -7.03
CA ARG A 101 -0.13 8.14 -6.06
C ARG A 101 0.22 9.63 -6.17
N CYS A 102 1.50 10.00 -6.25
CA CYS A 102 1.97 11.38 -6.44
C CYS A 102 1.60 11.95 -7.82
N SER A 103 1.78 11.19 -8.91
CA SER A 103 1.40 11.61 -10.26
C SER A 103 -0.12 11.71 -10.44
N ASN A 104 -0.92 10.96 -9.69
CA ASN A 104 -2.36 11.24 -9.61
C ASN A 104 -2.68 12.52 -8.84
N VAL A 105 -1.85 13.00 -7.91
CA VAL A 105 -2.08 14.31 -7.27
C VAL A 105 -1.69 15.45 -8.23
N ASP A 106 -0.57 15.34 -8.94
CA ASP A 106 -0.16 16.36 -9.92
C ASP A 106 -1.05 16.37 -11.18
N ALA A 107 -1.48 15.20 -11.67
CA ALA A 107 -2.45 15.09 -12.77
C ALA A 107 -3.89 15.34 -12.33
N ALA A 108 -4.32 15.06 -11.09
CA ALA A 108 -5.64 15.49 -10.62
C ALA A 108 -5.69 17.00 -10.34
N VAL A 109 -4.57 17.66 -10.07
CA VAL A 109 -4.52 19.12 -9.97
C VAL A 109 -4.58 19.79 -11.35
N ILE A 110 -4.03 19.17 -12.41
CA ILE A 110 -3.99 19.77 -13.76
C ILE A 110 -5.10 19.25 -14.71
N THR A 111 -5.49 17.97 -14.64
CA THR A 111 -6.49 17.34 -15.53
C THR A 111 -7.92 17.39 -14.99
N ARG A 112 -8.16 17.69 -13.69
CA ARG A 112 -9.53 17.87 -13.17
C ARG A 112 -10.24 19.14 -13.69
N GLN A 113 -9.57 19.93 -14.54
CA GLN A 113 -10.22 20.99 -15.31
C GLN A 113 -10.88 20.50 -16.61
N ILE A 114 -10.60 19.29 -17.12
CA ILE A 114 -11.01 18.94 -18.49
C ILE A 114 -11.44 17.46 -18.58
N ASN A 115 -12.76 17.25 -18.52
CA ASN A 115 -13.51 16.02 -18.87
C ASN A 115 -13.43 14.88 -17.84
N ASN A 116 -14.49 14.22 -17.38
CA ASN A 116 -15.77 13.95 -18.02
C ASN A 116 -16.78 13.46 -16.94
N THR A 117 -17.90 14.16 -16.82
CA THR A 117 -19.30 13.66 -16.74
C THR A 117 -20.16 14.73 -16.06
N LYS A 118 -21.21 15.11 -16.78
CA LYS A 118 -22.22 16.10 -16.39
C LYS A 118 -23.06 15.57 -15.22
N LEU A 119 -22.54 15.64 -14.01
CA LEU A 119 -23.35 15.99 -12.86
C LEU A 119 -22.95 17.40 -12.43
N PRO A 120 -23.88 18.24 -11.95
CA PRO A 120 -23.49 19.51 -11.33
C PRO A 120 -22.44 19.17 -10.28
N ARG A 121 -21.24 19.74 -10.44
CA ARG A 121 -20.20 19.69 -9.41
C ARG A 121 -20.92 20.07 -8.12
N ILE A 122 -21.00 19.17 -7.13
CA ILE A 122 -21.66 19.47 -5.86
C ILE A 122 -20.87 20.65 -5.29
N VAL A 123 -21.43 21.85 -5.45
CA VAL A 123 -20.88 23.07 -4.86
C VAL A 123 -21.29 22.96 -3.41
N LEU A 124 -20.37 22.52 -2.57
CA LEU A 124 -20.57 22.60 -1.14
C LEU A 124 -20.65 24.07 -0.77
N ASP A 125 -21.78 24.47 -0.19
CA ASP A 125 -21.97 25.84 0.25
C ASP A 125 -21.05 26.16 1.42
N LYS A 126 -20.54 27.39 1.42
CA LYS A 126 -19.69 27.87 2.51
C LYS A 126 -20.52 28.08 3.77
N PHE A 127 -20.01 27.61 4.90
CA PHE A 127 -20.65 27.74 6.20
C PHE A 127 -20.05 28.89 7.00
N GLY A 128 -20.88 29.88 7.29
CA GLY A 128 -20.47 31.09 8.02
C GLY A 128 -20.58 31.04 9.54
N GLY A 129 -21.15 29.96 10.09
CA GLY A 129 -21.47 29.85 11.53
C GLY A 129 -22.95 30.02 11.87
N ASP A 130 -23.83 30.20 10.89
CA ASP A 130 -25.28 30.26 11.12
C ASP A 130 -25.83 28.87 11.42
N ILE A 131 -26.18 28.61 12.68
CA ILE A 131 -26.70 27.34 13.17
C ILE A 131 -27.90 26.85 12.36
N LYS A 132 -28.74 27.75 11.83
CA LYS A 132 -29.92 27.36 11.03
C LYS A 132 -29.53 26.67 9.72
N LYS A 133 -28.36 27.01 9.17
CA LYS A 133 -27.81 26.42 7.94
C LYS A 133 -26.92 25.21 8.21
N PHE A 134 -26.62 24.91 9.47
CA PHE A 134 -25.77 23.77 9.84
C PHE A 134 -26.43 22.44 9.45
N HIS A 135 -27.75 22.33 9.59
CA HIS A 135 -28.52 21.14 9.22
C HIS A 135 -28.48 20.85 7.71
N GLU A 136 -28.29 21.86 6.87
CA GLU A 136 -28.12 21.71 5.42
C GLU A 136 -26.65 21.46 5.05
N PHE A 137 -25.73 22.13 5.76
CA PHE A 137 -24.30 22.04 5.53
C PHE A 137 -23.70 20.67 5.89
N TRP A 138 -23.96 20.16 7.10
CA TRP A 138 -23.27 18.95 7.59
C TRP A 138 -23.56 17.70 6.75
N PRO A 139 -24.82 17.37 6.41
CA PRO A 139 -25.09 16.18 5.59
C PRO A 139 -24.45 16.25 4.19
N SER A 140 -24.37 17.46 3.62
CA SER A 140 -23.72 17.69 2.32
C SER A 140 -22.20 17.50 2.42
N PHE A 141 -21.58 18.05 3.46
CA PHE A 141 -20.16 17.86 3.75
C PHE A 141 -19.81 16.40 4.08
N GLU A 142 -20.67 15.74 4.85
CA GLU A 142 -20.49 14.35 5.28
C GLU A 142 -20.47 13.40 4.07
N ALA A 143 -21.49 13.48 3.21
CA ALA A 143 -21.61 12.64 2.02
C ALA A 143 -20.50 12.92 0.98
N ALA A 144 -20.07 14.18 0.84
CA ALA A 144 -19.10 14.56 -0.19
C ALA A 144 -17.63 14.41 0.25
N VAL A 145 -17.34 14.59 1.54
CA VAL A 145 -15.97 14.71 2.08
C VAL A 145 -15.72 13.73 3.22
N HIS A 146 -16.58 13.66 4.24
CA HIS A 146 -16.33 12.84 5.43
C HIS A 146 -16.33 11.34 5.12
N ASP A 147 -17.32 10.87 4.37
CA ASP A 147 -17.50 9.45 4.04
C ASP A 147 -16.65 9.00 2.86
N ASN A 148 -15.99 9.94 2.18
CA ASN A 148 -15.16 9.64 1.03
C ASN A 148 -13.87 8.92 1.47
N PRO A 149 -13.66 7.63 1.10
CA PRO A 149 -12.48 6.87 1.49
C PRO A 149 -11.22 7.27 0.71
N SER A 150 -11.38 8.02 -0.40
CA SER A 150 -10.25 8.51 -1.21
C SER A 150 -9.53 9.71 -0.61
N LEU A 151 -10.12 10.35 0.42
CA LEU A 151 -9.54 11.51 1.09
C LEU A 151 -8.91 11.09 2.43
N THR A 152 -7.70 11.56 2.68
CA THR A 152 -7.04 11.40 3.98
C THR A 152 -7.69 12.30 5.03
N ARG A 153 -7.46 12.00 6.32
CA ARG A 153 -7.94 12.85 7.43
C ARG A 153 -7.48 14.31 7.30
N VAL A 154 -6.26 14.53 6.80
CA VAL A 154 -5.68 15.86 6.60
C VAL A 154 -6.39 16.59 5.46
N GLU A 155 -6.63 15.92 4.33
CA GLU A 155 -7.37 16.52 3.20
C GLU A 155 -8.81 16.87 3.59
N LYS A 156 -9.50 15.96 4.30
CA LYS A 156 -10.86 16.22 4.83
C LYS A 156 -10.90 17.47 5.71
N PHE A 157 -9.89 17.64 6.57
CA PHE A 157 -9.76 18.82 7.42
C PHE A 157 -9.49 20.09 6.62
N ASN A 158 -8.63 20.03 5.60
CA ASN A 158 -8.37 21.17 4.73
C ASN A 158 -9.60 21.58 3.91
N TYR A 159 -10.38 20.60 3.43
CA TYR A 159 -11.67 20.86 2.78
C TYR A 159 -12.64 21.55 3.73
N LEU A 160 -12.74 21.08 4.98
CA LEU A 160 -13.56 21.72 6.00
C LEU A 160 -13.16 23.19 6.18
N ILE A 161 -11.87 23.46 6.42
CA ILE A 161 -11.34 24.83 6.57
C ILE A 161 -11.73 25.71 5.37
N SER A 162 -11.61 25.19 4.14
CA SER A 162 -11.91 25.96 2.92
C SER A 162 -13.39 26.35 2.77
N LEU A 163 -14.28 25.58 3.41
CA LEU A 163 -15.72 25.77 3.38
C LEU A 163 -16.21 26.61 4.55
N LEU A 164 -15.41 26.76 5.60
CA LEU A 164 -15.74 27.66 6.70
C LEU A 164 -15.40 29.11 6.32
N ILE A 165 -16.32 30.02 6.63
CA ILE A 165 -16.12 31.47 6.51
C ILE A 165 -16.60 32.15 7.79
N GLY A 166 -16.33 33.45 7.95
CA GLY A 166 -16.93 34.27 9.00
C GLY A 166 -16.62 33.78 10.42
N ASP A 167 -17.66 33.59 11.23
CA ASP A 167 -17.54 33.14 12.63
C ASP A 167 -17.09 31.68 12.73
N ALA A 168 -17.55 30.82 11.81
CA ALA A 168 -17.15 29.41 11.80
C ALA A 168 -15.66 29.24 11.50
N ALA A 169 -15.11 30.03 10.56
CA ALA A 169 -13.68 30.01 10.28
C ALA A 169 -12.86 30.52 11.48
N ARG A 170 -13.33 31.58 12.15
CA ARG A 170 -12.68 32.13 13.35
C ARG A 170 -12.69 31.17 14.53
N ALA A 171 -13.74 30.36 14.67
CA ALA A 171 -13.83 29.38 15.75
C ALA A 171 -12.74 28.28 15.69
N ILE A 172 -12.18 28.03 14.50
CA ILE A 172 -11.16 27.00 14.29
C ILE A 172 -9.76 27.56 14.01
N SER A 173 -9.62 28.88 13.86
CA SER A 173 -8.35 29.51 13.48
C SER A 173 -7.36 29.69 14.63
N GLY A 174 -7.80 29.49 15.88
CA GLY A 174 -6.99 29.67 17.09
C GLY A 174 -6.85 31.13 17.50
#